data_AF-A0A1V5Z5D8-F1
#
_entry.id   AF-A0A1V5Z5D8-F1
#
_cell.length_a   1.000
_cell.length_b   1.000
_cell.length_c   1.000
_cell.angle_alpha   90.00
_cell.angle_beta   90.00
_cell.angle_gamma   90.00
#
_symmetry.space_group_name_H-M   'P 1'
#
loop_
_entity.id
_entity.type
_entity.pdbx_description
1 polymer ?
#
loop_
_entity_poly.entity_id
_entity_poly.type
_entity_poly.pdbx_seq_one_letter_code
_entity_poly.pdbx_strand_id
1 'polypeptide(L)'
;MNHHIANIRKFKRGLFTISVDAYEEPNLDLSFDTGGEIRAEIERGRLTPFCVKTSLSILGHELASDYLGNCIYKTPRDFMDHVGIRILERAESAKWNRTIRYGSYFHDTVSNVIRDGRHEAATLLSKLQATKLRTT
;
A
#
# COMPACT_ATOMS: atom_id res chain seq x y z
N MET A 1 10.55 16.33 3.83
CA MET A 1 10.29 15.10 3.05
C MET A 1 10.71 13.95 3.91
N ASN A 2 9.83 12.97 4.13
CA ASN A 2 10.22 11.78 4.89
C ASN A 2 11.28 11.01 4.10
N HIS A 3 12.29 10.49 4.78
CA HIS A 3 13.35 9.73 4.12
C HIS A 3 12.79 8.43 3.54
N HIS A 4 13.19 8.08 2.32
CA HIS A 4 12.84 6.79 1.71
C HIS A 4 13.65 5.69 2.39
N ILE A 5 12.97 4.66 2.89
CA ILE A 5 13.60 3.54 3.60
C ILE A 5 13.84 2.38 2.63
N ALA A 6 12.81 1.97 1.89
CA ALA A 6 12.88 0.79 1.05
C ALA A 6 11.78 0.78 -0.03
N ASN A 7 12.07 0.14 -1.16
CA ASN A 7 11.02 -0.31 -2.07
C ASN A 7 10.51 -1.68 -1.59
N ILE A 8 9.31 -1.72 -1.01
CA ILE A 8 8.69 -2.95 -0.54
C ILE A 8 8.35 -3.85 -1.72
N ARG A 9 7.72 -3.27 -2.75
CA ARG A 9 7.37 -4.00 -3.97
C ARG A 9 7.18 -3.07 -5.16
N LYS A 10 7.62 -3.52 -6.33
CA LYS A 10 7.38 -2.84 -7.60
C LYS A 10 6.99 -3.84 -8.67
N PHE A 11 5.95 -3.52 -9.44
CA PHE A 11 5.52 -4.37 -10.56
C PHE A 11 4.90 -3.55 -11.68
N LYS A 12 5.05 -4.05 -12.91
CA LYS A 12 4.64 -3.37 -14.15
C LYS A 12 3.57 -4.19 -14.87
N ARG A 13 2.58 -3.51 -15.45
CA ARG A 13 1.59 -4.10 -16.35
C ARG A 13 1.33 -3.16 -17.52
N GLY A 14 1.90 -3.48 -18.68
CA GLY A 14 1.88 -2.60 -19.84
C GLY A 14 2.59 -1.29 -19.54
N LEU A 15 1.90 -0.16 -19.72
CA LEU A 15 2.44 1.18 -19.44
C LEU A 15 2.36 1.57 -17.95
N PHE A 16 1.60 0.81 -17.15
CA PHE A 16 1.38 1.11 -15.75
C PHE A 16 2.45 0.47 -14.88
N THR A 17 2.94 1.24 -13.90
CA THR A 17 3.85 0.77 -12.86
C THR A 17 3.23 1.03 -11.50
N ILE A 18 3.15 0.00 -10.67
CA ILE A 18 2.74 0.11 -9.27
C ILE A 18 3.99 -0.01 -8.41
N SER A 19 4.16 0.92 -7.47
CA SER A 19 5.24 0.92 -6.49
C SER A 19 4.66 1.01 -5.08
N VAL A 20 5.19 0.22 -4.17
CA VAL A 20 4.90 0.24 -2.74
C VAL A 20 6.22 0.55 -2.05
N ASP A 21 6.33 1.75 -1.50
CA ASP A 21 7.54 2.31 -0.94
C ASP A 21 7.35 2.61 0.54
N ALA A 22 8.35 2.30 1.35
CA ALA A 22 8.41 2.63 2.76
C ALA A 22 9.18 3.93 2.97
N TYR A 23 8.68 4.78 3.86
CA TYR A 23 9.30 6.03 4.29
C TYR A 23 9.30 6.13 5.80
N GLU A 24 10.17 6.97 6.35
CA GLU A 24 10.16 7.28 7.79
C GLU A 24 8.77 7.74 8.26
N GLU A 25 8.38 7.28 9.46
CA GLU A 25 7.15 7.68 10.14
C GLU A 25 7.44 8.88 11.06
N PRO A 26 7.08 10.11 10.66
CA PRO A 26 7.34 11.31 11.47
C PRO A 26 6.39 11.45 12.65
N ASN A 27 5.20 10.84 12.60
CA ASN A 27 4.12 11.01 13.57
C ASN A 27 3.71 9.65 14.13
N LEU A 28 4.67 8.94 14.70
CA LEU A 28 4.45 7.63 15.28
C LEU A 28 3.49 7.71 16.47
N ASP A 29 2.30 7.13 16.31
CA ASP A 29 1.29 6.99 17.35
C ASP A 29 1.51 5.69 18.14
N LEU A 30 1.93 5.84 19.39
CA LEU A 30 2.04 4.75 20.38
C LEU A 30 1.05 4.91 21.53
N SER A 31 -0.05 5.64 21.34
CA SER A 31 -1.08 5.84 22.38
C SER A 31 -1.72 4.55 22.88
N PHE A 32 -1.64 3.48 22.06
CA PHE A 32 -2.10 2.13 22.40
C PHE A 32 -1.11 1.32 23.25
N ASP A 33 0.17 1.71 23.31
CA ASP A 33 1.25 0.97 23.97
C ASP A 33 1.36 1.31 25.46
N THR A 34 0.32 1.02 26.23
CA THR A 34 0.22 1.37 27.66
C THR A 34 1.31 0.72 28.52
N GLY A 35 1.83 -0.44 28.10
CA GLY A 35 2.92 -1.15 28.77
C GLY A 35 4.33 -0.77 28.30
N GLY A 36 4.46 0.03 27.23
CA GLY A 36 5.75 0.41 26.66
C GLY A 36 6.50 -0.73 25.95
N GLU A 37 5.85 -1.86 25.71
CA GLU A 37 6.49 -3.04 25.11
C GLU A 37 6.87 -2.76 23.66
N ILE A 38 5.97 -2.13 22.88
CA ILE A 38 6.23 -1.80 21.48
C ILE A 38 7.35 -0.76 21.37
N ARG A 39 7.31 0.28 22.22
CA ARG A 39 8.37 1.27 22.32
C ARG A 39 9.72 0.61 22.59
N ALA A 40 9.80 -0.29 23.57
CA ALA A 40 11.04 -0.99 23.90
C ALA A 40 11.56 -1.83 22.73
N GLU A 41 10.69 -2.48 21.96
CA GLU A 41 11.08 -3.26 20.78
C GLU A 41 11.57 -2.38 19.62
N ILE A 42 11.00 -1.18 19.45
CA ILE A 42 11.48 -0.17 18.50
C ILE A 42 12.86 0.34 18.91
N GLU A 43 13.03 0.72 20.18
CA GLU A 43 14.31 1.22 20.72
C GLU A 43 15.43 0.17 20.63
N ARG A 44 15.08 -1.12 20.74
CA ARG A 44 16.01 -2.24 20.53
C ARG A 44 16.28 -2.55 19.05
N GLY A 45 15.62 -1.87 18.11
CA GLY A 45 15.75 -2.09 16.67
C GLY A 45 15.11 -3.38 16.17
N ARG A 46 14.19 -3.98 16.93
CA ARG A 46 13.48 -5.21 16.55
C ARG A 46 12.18 -4.94 15.81
N LEU A 47 11.62 -3.76 15.98
CA LEU A 47 10.50 -3.24 15.20
C LEU A 47 10.94 -1.94 14.50
N THR A 48 10.49 -1.80 13.25
CA THR A 48 10.72 -0.65 12.39
C THR A 48 9.38 0.06 12.19
N PRO A 49 9.21 1.29 12.71
CA PRO A 49 8.10 2.15 12.34
C PRO A 49 8.34 2.79 10.97
N PHE A 50 7.34 2.79 10.09
CA PHE A 50 7.38 3.44 8.79
C PHE A 50 5.96 3.81 8.33
N CYS A 51 5.90 4.65 7.30
CA CYS A 51 4.70 4.83 6.50
C CYS A 51 4.90 4.25 5.10
N VAL A 52 3.80 3.84 4.48
CA VAL A 52 3.78 3.27 3.14
C VAL A 52 3.15 4.25 2.19
N LYS A 53 3.80 4.49 1.04
CA LYS A 53 3.18 5.09 -0.14
C LYS A 53 3.01 4.01 -1.18
N THR A 54 1.76 3.75 -1.57
CA THR A 54 1.43 2.93 -2.73
C THR A 54 1.09 3.86 -3.88
N SER A 55 1.79 3.78 -5.00
CA SER A 55 1.61 4.66 -6.16
C SER A 55 1.34 3.87 -7.44
N LEU A 56 0.50 4.43 -8.31
CA LEU A 56 0.33 4.00 -9.70
C LEU A 56 0.84 5.11 -10.61
N SER A 57 1.72 4.75 -11.54
CA SER A 57 2.25 5.67 -12.56
C SER A 57 2.09 5.13 -13.97
N ILE A 58 1.99 6.03 -14.95
CA ILE A 58 2.07 5.76 -16.39
C ILE A 58 3.26 6.51 -16.97
N LEU A 59 4.18 5.78 -17.63
CA LEU A 59 5.39 6.39 -18.23
C LEU A 59 6.20 7.29 -17.27
N GLY A 60 6.22 6.97 -15.98
CA GLY A 60 6.91 7.75 -14.95
C GLY A 60 6.09 8.90 -14.33
N HIS A 61 4.89 9.18 -14.83
CA HIS A 61 3.97 10.15 -14.25
C HIS A 61 3.02 9.47 -13.27
N GLU A 62 3.01 9.91 -12.00
CA GLU A 62 2.07 9.42 -10.99
C GLU A 62 0.63 9.80 -11.36
N LEU A 63 -0.26 8.81 -11.39
CA LEU A 63 -1.69 8.97 -11.63
C LEU A 63 -2.49 8.96 -10.33
N ALA A 64 -2.07 8.14 -9.37
CA ALA A 64 -2.73 8.00 -8.09
C ALA A 64 -1.72 7.54 -7.03
N SER A 65 -1.99 7.90 -5.79
CA SER A 65 -1.24 7.42 -4.63
C SER A 65 -2.17 7.22 -3.44
N ASP A 66 -1.89 6.20 -2.64
CA ASP A 66 -2.51 5.93 -1.34
C ASP A 66 -1.41 5.89 -0.27
N TYR A 67 -1.74 6.31 0.95
CA TYR A 67 -0.79 6.42 2.06
C TYR A 67 -1.32 5.70 3.29
N LEU A 68 -0.43 4.97 3.96
CA LEU A 68 -0.73 4.32 5.24
C LEU A 68 0.39 4.58 6.23
N GLY A 69 0.07 5.31 7.30
CA GLY A 69 1.00 5.58 8.41
C GLY A 69 0.95 4.51 9.50
N ASN A 70 1.78 4.70 10.52
CA ASN A 70 1.83 3.88 11.74
C ASN A 70 2.01 2.38 11.48
N CYS A 71 2.76 2.02 10.42
CA CYS A 71 3.13 0.64 10.16
C CYS A 71 4.29 0.26 11.09
N ILE A 72 4.12 -0.75 11.94
CA ILE A 72 5.14 -1.24 12.87
C ILE A 72 5.36 -2.73 12.62
N TYR A 73 6.48 -3.07 11.98
CA TYR A 73 6.84 -4.44 11.59
C TYR A 73 8.30 -4.73 11.87
N LYS A 74 8.75 -5.98 11.84
CA LYS A 74 10.18 -6.29 11.98
C LYS A 74 10.99 -5.67 10.84
N THR A 75 10.51 -5.80 9.61
CA THR A 75 11.06 -5.16 8.42
C THR A 75 9.96 -4.59 7.54
N PRO A 76 10.24 -3.57 6.69
CA PRO A 76 9.26 -3.06 5.74
C PRO A 76 8.69 -4.14 4.78
N ARG A 77 9.45 -5.20 4.52
CA ARG A 77 9.01 -6.30 3.66
C ARG A 77 7.86 -7.09 4.29
N ASP A 78 7.80 -7.15 5.62
CA ASP A 78 6.73 -7.82 6.34
C ASP A 78 5.39 -7.07 6.23
N PHE A 79 5.38 -5.83 5.73
CA PHE A 79 4.14 -5.16 5.32
C PHE A 79 3.39 -5.94 4.24
N MET A 80 4.12 -6.68 3.40
CA MET A 80 3.52 -7.56 2.42
C MET A 80 2.84 -8.77 3.06
N ASP A 81 3.09 -9.05 4.35
CA ASP A 81 2.78 -10.32 4.98
C ASP A 81 1.29 -10.46 5.31
N HIS A 82 0.53 -10.60 4.23
CA HIS A 82 -0.70 -11.35 4.01
C HIS A 82 -0.52 -12.19 2.71
N VAL A 83 0.71 -12.36 2.20
CA VAL A 83 1.00 -13.26 1.07
C VAL A 83 0.74 -14.69 1.55
N GLY A 84 -0.39 -15.25 1.13
CA GLY A 84 -0.86 -16.55 1.64
C GLY A 84 -1.98 -16.44 2.66
N ILE A 85 -2.40 -15.24 3.08
CA ILE A 85 -3.57 -15.11 3.96
C ILE A 85 -4.82 -15.68 3.31
N ARG A 86 -4.94 -15.60 1.99
CA ARG A 86 -6.03 -16.26 1.24
C ARG A 86 -6.00 -17.78 1.36
N ILE A 87 -4.83 -18.39 1.55
CA ILE A 87 -4.71 -19.84 1.81
C ILE A 87 -5.20 -20.13 3.24
N LEU A 88 -4.80 -19.30 4.21
CA LEU A 88 -5.24 -19.42 5.60
C LEU A 88 -6.75 -19.17 5.75
N GLU A 89 -7.30 -18.13 5.13
CA GLU A 89 -8.73 -17.84 5.04
C GLU A 89 -9.51 -19.03 4.50
N ARG A 90 -9.03 -19.65 3.41
CA ARG A 90 -9.67 -20.84 2.83
C ARG A 90 -9.66 -22.01 3.79
N ALA A 91 -8.50 -22.29 4.41
CA ALA A 91 -8.34 -23.38 5.36
C ALA A 91 -9.22 -23.17 6.61
N GLU A 92 -9.24 -21.96 7.17
CA GLU A 92 -10.07 -21.65 8.33
C GLU A 92 -11.56 -21.58 7.98
N SER A 93 -11.92 -21.03 6.82
CA SER A 93 -13.33 -20.99 6.39
C SER A 93 -13.90 -22.40 6.24
N ALA A 94 -13.10 -23.32 5.71
CA ALA A 94 -13.46 -24.74 5.62
C ALA A 94 -13.56 -25.38 7.02
N LYS A 95 -12.61 -25.11 7.91
CA LYS A 95 -12.59 -25.63 9.29
C LYS A 95 -13.80 -25.20 10.11
N TRP A 96 -14.21 -23.93 9.98
CA TRP A 96 -15.26 -23.34 10.81
C TRP A 96 -16.62 -23.25 10.13
N ASN A 97 -16.75 -23.78 8.91
CA ASN A 97 -17.96 -23.72 8.08
C ASN A 97 -18.60 -22.32 8.01
N ARG A 98 -17.75 -21.28 7.91
CA ARG A 98 -18.16 -19.87 7.77
C ARG A 98 -17.13 -19.11 6.95
N THR A 99 -17.54 -18.04 6.27
CA THR A 99 -16.58 -17.20 5.53
C THR A 99 -15.72 -16.40 6.50
N ILE A 100 -14.42 -16.71 6.54
CA ILE A 100 -13.40 -15.94 7.25
C ILE A 100 -12.62 -15.12 6.24
N ARG A 101 -12.51 -13.82 6.51
CA ARG A 101 -11.65 -12.91 5.76
C ARG A 101 -10.78 -12.12 6.71
N TYR A 102 -9.51 -12.05 6.40
CA TYR A 102 -8.60 -11.15 7.08
C TYR A 102 -8.38 -9.93 6.18
N GLY A 103 -8.48 -8.74 6.76
CA GLY A 103 -8.17 -7.49 6.05
C GLY A 103 -6.68 -7.43 5.76
N SER A 104 -6.29 -6.98 4.57
CA SER A 104 -4.88 -6.83 4.20
C SER A 104 -4.64 -5.40 3.76
N TYR A 105 -4.01 -4.61 4.63
CA TYR A 105 -3.66 -3.23 4.30
C TYR A 105 -2.81 -3.10 3.03
N PHE A 106 -1.91 -4.06 2.78
CA PHE A 106 -1.19 -4.14 1.51
C PHE A 106 -2.15 -4.30 0.32
N HIS A 107 -3.07 -5.25 0.39
CA HIS A 107 -4.04 -5.47 -0.68
C HIS A 107 -4.96 -4.26 -0.88
N ASP A 108 -5.37 -3.61 0.22
CA ASP A 108 -6.32 -2.50 0.20
C ASP A 108 -5.68 -1.28 -0.44
N THR A 109 -4.47 -0.89 -0.04
CA THR A 109 -3.76 0.24 -0.66
C THR A 109 -3.47 0.01 -2.14
N VAL A 110 -3.11 -1.22 -2.54
CA VAL A 110 -2.94 -1.58 -3.96
C VAL A 110 -4.27 -1.53 -4.72
N SER A 111 -5.35 -2.02 -4.13
CA SER A 111 -6.67 -2.02 -4.76
C SER A 111 -7.21 -0.60 -4.95
N ASN A 112 -7.04 0.26 -3.94
CA ASN A 112 -7.40 1.67 -3.97
C ASN A 112 -6.65 2.40 -5.09
N VAL A 113 -5.32 2.29 -5.13
CA VAL A 113 -4.54 3.01 -6.14
C VAL A 113 -4.87 2.57 -7.56
N ILE A 114 -5.20 1.29 -7.76
CA ILE A 114 -5.64 0.78 -9.06
C ILE A 114 -7.00 1.35 -9.45
N ARG A 115 -7.95 1.39 -8.50
CA ARG A 115 -9.28 1.97 -8.74
C ARG A 115 -9.15 3.44 -9.12
N ASP A 116 -8.45 4.21 -8.31
CA ASP A 116 -8.35 5.66 -8.47
C ASP A 116 -7.53 6.01 -9.72
N GLY A 117 -6.45 5.27 -9.97
CA GLY A 117 -5.65 5.44 -11.17
C GLY A 117 -6.37 5.06 -12.47
N ARG A 118 -7.32 4.11 -12.44
CA ARG A 118 -8.21 3.84 -13.59
C ARG A 118 -9.16 5.00 -13.87
N HIS A 119 -9.72 5.59 -12.81
CA HIS A 119 -10.59 6.75 -12.93
C HIS A 119 -9.85 7.95 -13.54
N GLU A 120 -8.63 8.21 -13.08
CA GLU A 120 -7.80 9.29 -13.62
C GLU A 120 -7.40 9.01 -15.08
N ALA A 121 -6.99 7.78 -15.40
CA ALA A 121 -6.66 7.41 -16.78
C ALA A 121 -7.86 7.59 -17.73
N ALA A 122 -9.07 7.23 -17.30
CA ALA A 122 -10.29 7.45 -18.08
C ALA A 122 -10.55 8.94 -18.29
N THR A 123 -10.38 9.76 -17.25
CA THR A 123 -10.55 11.22 -17.30
C THR A 123 -9.58 11.86 -18.29
N LEU A 124 -8.30 11.45 -18.26
CA LEU A 124 -7.27 11.93 -19.19
C LEU A 124 -7.61 11.55 -20.64
N LEU A 125 -8.06 10.31 -20.88
CA LEU A 125 -8.47 9.86 -22.22
C LEU A 125 -9.65 10.68 -22.76
N SER A 126 -10.67 10.93 -21.93
CA SER A 126 -11.82 11.75 -22.33
C SER A 126 -11.43 13.19 -22.66
N LYS A 127 -10.53 13.81 -21.87
CA LYS A 127 -10.01 15.16 -22.15
C LYS A 127 -9.26 15.20 -23.49
N LEU A 128 -8.39 14.22 -23.74
CA LEU A 128 -7.62 14.12 -24.99
C LEU A 128 -8.53 13.96 -26.22
N GLN A 129 -9.58 13.15 -26.12
CA GLN A 129 -10.57 12.99 -27.19
C GLN A 129 -11.33 14.29 -27.46
N ALA A 130 -11.76 14.99 -26.42
CA ALA A 130 -12.45 16.27 -26.54
C ALA A 130 -11.57 17.37 -27.17
N THR A 131 -10.27 17.41 -26.83
CA THR A 131 -9.32 18.35 -27.44
C THR A 131 -9.13 18.06 -28.92
N LYS A 132 -8.97 16.78 -29.30
CA LYS A 132 -8.78 16.38 -30.70
C LYS A 132 -9.96 16.81 -31.59
N LEU A 133 -11.19 16.73 -31.09
CA LEU A 133 -12.42 17.17 -31.78
C LEU A 133 -12.54 18.69 -31.94
N ARG A 134 -11.83 19.49 -31.13
CA ARG A 134 -11.87 20.97 -31.21
C ARG A 134 -10.82 21.55 -32.16
N THR A 135 -9.80 20.76 -32.49
CA THR A 135 -8.68 21.16 -33.37
C THR A 135 -8.84 20.71 -34.83
N THR A 136 -9.95 20.04 -35.16
CA THR A 136 -10.35 19.62 -36.51
C THR A 136 -11.55 20.42 -36.98
#